data_AF-E5AKQ0-F1
#
_entry.id   AF-E5AKQ0-F1
#
_cell.length_a   1.000
_cell.length_b   1.000
_cell.length_c   1.000
_cell.angle_alpha   90.00
_cell.angle_beta   90.00
_cell.angle_gamma   90.00
#
_symmetry.space_group_name_H-M   'P 1'
#
loop_
_entity.id
_entity.type
_entity.pdbx_description
1 polymer ?
#
loop_
_entity_poly.entity_id
_entity_poly.type
_entity_poly.pdbx_seq_one_letter_code
_entity_poly.pdbx_strand_id
1 'polypeptide(L)'
;MNSQTYHALQERRLGWLCHKRISHIAPLDRTGTEIHNRAAVQQLLTEIERIRAEPVRAELLQTLWQRAKIQYEVKPEVFKAIFQAAGRLPKQGLQVQKDMIQSILGTPLQYQHTLYKFVYADAERRSPEQGSTWGAIASMLPFYGRIPPVWLDASQIESRYRAFLSRLPALNTSEQAELITVLAKVLAAFSLSGSSFDYFSYRYDLANATILELYETLFQWMQRLPASHRGAPIGALANRVSMLPEAQRPVYFAHLRHLTLSLPDHQLGSALRYLPGALVRVIPPNQHAYELSLLEPALQRVPPAQRALATLGLLEETPQLNDALSKQVWQRAMRLLDGSNGPDIVKVIHRIHIIGLRSNQQQWEDARTEIKAFFERNRFDEATRNAMLNAQNYDLFRDYPIQIQ
;
A
#
# COMPACT_ATOMS: atom_id res chain seq x y z
N MET A 1 26.23 6.49 39.05
CA MET A 1 25.19 6.34 38.02
C MET A 1 25.05 7.69 37.32
N ASN A 2 25.28 7.76 36.00
CA ASN A 2 25.30 9.04 35.28
C ASN A 2 23.85 9.55 35.04
N SER A 3 23.62 10.87 35.12
CA SER A 3 22.28 11.49 35.02
C SER A 3 21.56 11.12 33.71
N GLN A 4 22.30 11.03 32.60
CA GLN A 4 21.77 10.61 31.30
C GLN A 4 21.23 9.16 31.30
N THR A 5 21.91 8.25 32.01
CA THR A 5 21.48 6.85 32.13
C THR A 5 20.21 6.74 32.98
N TYR A 6 20.09 7.56 34.02
CA TYR A 6 18.89 7.61 34.87
C TYR A 6 17.67 8.12 34.09
N HIS A 7 17.81 9.20 33.32
CA HIS A 7 16.73 9.73 32.49
C HIS A 7 16.28 8.75 31.40
N ALA A 8 17.22 8.07 30.72
CA ALA A 8 16.88 7.06 29.71
C ALA A 8 16.11 5.87 30.31
N LEU A 9 16.46 5.42 31.52
CA LEU A 9 15.72 4.37 32.23
C LEU A 9 14.34 4.83 32.68
N GLN A 10 14.21 6.08 33.13
CA GLN A 10 12.94 6.68 33.50
C GLN A 10 11.99 6.78 32.30
N GLU A 11 12.48 7.20 31.13
CA GLU A 11 11.68 7.26 29.90
C GLU A 11 11.26 5.88 29.40
N ARG A 12 12.17 4.88 29.45
CA ARG A 12 11.82 3.49 29.13
C ARG A 12 10.74 2.94 30.06
N ARG A 13 10.85 3.22 31.37
CA ARG A 13 9.85 2.81 32.36
C ARG A 13 8.50 3.47 32.08
N LEU A 14 8.49 4.77 31.77
CA LEU A 14 7.27 5.49 31.44
C LEU A 14 6.63 4.94 30.16
N GLY A 15 7.42 4.72 29.10
CA GLY A 15 6.95 4.10 27.86
C GLY A 15 6.36 2.71 28.08
N TRP A 16 7.03 1.86 28.87
CA TRP A 16 6.51 0.54 29.23
C TRP A 16 5.19 0.62 30.02
N LEU A 17 5.08 1.55 30.98
CA LEU A 17 3.84 1.77 31.73
C LEU A 17 2.70 2.23 30.82
N CYS A 18 2.96 3.15 29.90
CA CYS A 18 1.97 3.58 28.90
C CYS A 18 1.55 2.40 28.02
N HIS A 19 2.49 1.60 27.52
CA HIS A 19 2.19 0.41 26.72
C HIS A 19 1.31 -0.59 27.49
N LYS A 20 1.66 -0.87 28.75
CA LYS A 20 0.86 -1.74 29.62
C LYS A 20 -0.53 -1.16 29.84
N ARG A 21 -0.68 0.14 30.07
CA ARG A 21 -2.01 0.74 30.25
C ARG A 21 -2.83 0.70 28.97
N ILE A 22 -2.22 0.94 27.80
CA ILE A 22 -2.89 0.80 26.50
C ILE A 22 -3.46 -0.61 26.33
N SER A 23 -2.70 -1.66 26.68
CA SER A 23 -3.18 -3.04 26.57
C SER A 23 -4.35 -3.37 27.52
N HIS A 24 -4.47 -2.65 28.63
CA HIS A 24 -5.51 -2.82 29.65
C HIS A 24 -6.68 -1.84 29.49
N ILE A 25 -6.71 -0.99 28.45
CA ILE A 25 -7.90 -0.20 28.14
C ILE A 25 -9.05 -1.18 27.86
N ALA A 26 -10.08 -1.14 28.70
CA ALA A 26 -11.28 -1.96 28.60
C ALA A 26 -11.95 -1.75 27.22
N PRO A 27 -12.72 -2.74 26.71
CA PRO A 27 -13.54 -2.53 25.52
C PRO A 27 -14.41 -1.28 25.71
N LEU A 28 -14.55 -0.47 24.65
CA LEU A 28 -15.47 0.67 24.63
C LEU A 28 -16.90 0.13 24.74
N ASP A 29 -17.38 -0.10 25.97
CA ASP A 29 -18.67 -0.74 26.23
C ASP A 29 -19.84 0.25 26.05
N ARG A 30 -20.99 -0.28 25.60
CA ARG A 30 -22.17 0.50 25.15
C ARG A 30 -22.97 1.17 26.28
N THR A 31 -22.70 0.87 27.55
CA THR A 31 -23.66 1.14 28.64
C THR A 31 -23.10 1.89 29.85
N GLY A 32 -21.84 2.31 29.88
CA GLY A 32 -21.34 3.24 30.90
C GLY A 32 -19.84 3.43 30.84
N THR A 33 -19.26 4.62 30.69
CA THR A 33 -19.75 6.01 30.64
C THR A 33 -18.77 6.73 29.71
N GLU A 34 -19.25 7.29 28.59
CA GLU A 34 -18.42 7.92 27.53
C GLU A 34 -17.36 8.89 28.08
N ILE A 35 -17.70 9.58 29.18
CA ILE A 35 -16.84 10.53 29.89
C ILE A 35 -15.59 9.85 30.47
N HIS A 36 -15.72 8.68 31.10
CA HIS A 36 -14.59 7.99 31.73
C HIS A 36 -13.59 7.46 30.70
N ASN A 37 -14.07 7.01 29.53
CA ASN A 37 -13.21 6.52 28.45
C ASN A 37 -12.46 7.65 27.75
N ARG A 38 -13.14 8.78 27.48
CA ARG A 38 -12.48 9.98 26.96
C ARG A 38 -11.43 10.51 27.95
N ALA A 39 -11.75 10.53 29.24
CA ALA A 39 -10.82 10.96 30.28
C ALA A 39 -9.58 10.04 30.36
N ALA A 40 -9.77 8.73 30.27
CA ALA A 40 -8.67 7.76 30.28
C ALA A 40 -7.73 7.93 29.06
N VAL A 41 -8.29 8.11 27.86
CA VAL A 41 -7.48 8.42 26.66
C VAL A 41 -6.75 9.75 26.82
N GLN A 42 -7.42 10.79 27.31
CA GLN A 42 -6.80 12.10 27.49
C GLN A 42 -5.67 12.05 28.54
N GLN A 43 -5.85 11.30 29.62
CA GLN A 43 -4.81 11.07 30.61
C GLN A 43 -3.61 10.35 30.00
N LEU A 44 -3.84 9.29 29.21
CA LEU A 44 -2.77 8.58 28.52
C LEU A 44 -2.03 9.46 27.51
N LEU A 45 -2.74 10.29 26.74
CA LEU A 45 -2.11 11.26 25.84
C LEU A 45 -1.22 12.23 26.63
N THR A 46 -1.70 12.72 27.77
CA THR A 46 -0.93 13.62 28.65
C THR A 46 0.34 12.94 29.19
N GLU A 47 0.27 11.64 29.50
CA GLU A 47 1.43 10.86 29.93
C GLU A 47 2.42 10.59 28.79
N ILE A 48 1.92 10.25 27.60
CA ILE A 48 2.74 10.07 26.40
C ILE A 48 3.47 11.37 26.05
N GLU A 49 2.82 12.53 26.18
CA GLU A 49 3.42 13.84 25.93
C GLU A 49 4.61 14.17 26.85
N ARG A 50 4.71 13.54 28.03
CA ARG A 50 5.84 13.72 28.95
C ARG A 50 7.10 12.97 28.52
N ILE A 51 7.00 12.03 27.59
CA ILE A 51 8.15 11.29 27.05
C ILE A 51 8.92 12.19 26.08
N ARG A 52 10.23 12.38 26.23
CA ARG A 52 10.97 13.24 25.28
C ARG A 52 11.35 12.51 24.00
N ALA A 53 11.58 11.20 24.08
CA ALA A 53 11.91 10.37 22.93
C ALA A 53 10.73 10.31 21.93
N GLU A 54 10.84 11.05 20.82
CA GLU A 54 9.85 11.06 19.74
C GLU A 54 9.52 9.66 19.17
N PRO A 55 10.48 8.75 18.92
CA PRO A 55 10.17 7.42 18.38
C PRO A 55 9.24 6.63 19.30
N VAL A 56 9.49 6.72 20.61
CA VAL A 56 8.69 6.04 21.63
C VAL A 56 7.29 6.65 21.67
N ARG A 57 7.17 7.98 21.56
CA ARG A 57 5.85 8.64 21.48
C ARG A 57 5.06 8.22 20.25
N ALA A 58 5.69 8.22 19.07
CA ALA A 58 5.03 7.82 17.84
C ALA A 58 4.55 6.36 17.90
N GLU A 59 5.38 5.45 18.42
CA GLU A 59 5.02 4.05 18.64
C GLU A 59 3.83 3.92 19.60
N LEU A 60 3.85 4.63 20.73
CA LEU A 60 2.76 4.59 21.71
C LEU A 60 1.45 5.15 21.14
N LEU A 61 1.50 6.22 20.35
CA LEU A 61 0.32 6.77 19.66
C LEU A 61 -0.21 5.79 18.61
N GLN A 62 0.68 5.12 17.87
CA GLN A 62 0.28 4.08 16.92
C GLN A 62 -0.39 2.90 17.64
N THR A 63 0.20 2.40 18.73
CA THR A 63 -0.37 1.30 19.52
C THR A 63 -1.71 1.69 20.15
N LEU A 64 -1.81 2.91 20.69
CA LEU A 64 -3.07 3.45 21.19
C LEU A 64 -4.14 3.52 20.10
N TRP A 65 -3.76 3.97 18.89
CA TRP A 65 -4.65 3.99 17.74
C TRP A 65 -5.12 2.58 17.33
N GLN A 66 -4.20 1.62 17.20
CA GLN A 66 -4.57 0.24 16.83
C GLN A 66 -5.50 -0.37 17.87
N ARG A 67 -5.27 -0.13 19.16
CA ARG A 67 -6.14 -0.59 20.24
C ARG A 67 -7.54 0.04 20.14
N ALA A 68 -7.62 1.35 19.95
CA ALA A 68 -8.90 2.05 19.80
C ALA A 68 -9.68 1.52 18.58
N LYS A 69 -8.99 1.28 17.46
CA LYS A 69 -9.58 0.75 16.22
C LYS A 69 -10.20 -0.64 16.40
N ILE A 70 -9.52 -1.55 17.11
CA ILE A 70 -10.00 -2.94 17.34
C ILE A 70 -11.31 -2.98 18.13
N GLN A 71 -11.57 -1.97 18.96
CA GLN A 71 -12.73 -1.94 19.83
C GLN A 71 -14.04 -1.52 19.13
N TYR A 72 -14.06 -1.43 17.80
CA TYR A 72 -15.25 -1.19 16.95
C TYR A 72 -16.26 -0.17 17.49
N GLU A 73 -15.81 1.02 17.92
CA GLU A 73 -16.71 2.13 18.25
C GLU A 73 -15.92 3.44 18.43
N VAL A 74 -14.88 3.64 17.60
CA VAL A 74 -14.04 4.86 17.70
C VAL A 74 -14.91 6.09 17.47
N LYS A 75 -15.20 6.80 18.56
CA LYS A 75 -15.90 8.08 18.55
C LYS A 75 -14.99 9.15 17.92
N PRO A 76 -15.56 10.14 17.20
CA PRO A 76 -14.78 11.18 16.54
C PRO A 76 -13.82 11.93 17.47
N GLU A 77 -14.17 12.07 18.75
CA GLU A 77 -13.40 12.80 19.75
C GLU A 77 -12.08 12.09 20.08
N VAL A 78 -12.12 10.77 20.24
CA VAL A 78 -10.92 9.94 20.48
C VAL A 78 -10.00 9.98 19.26
N PHE A 79 -10.57 9.86 18.06
CA PHE A 79 -9.82 10.01 16.81
C PHE A 79 -9.12 11.36 16.75
N LYS A 80 -9.87 12.47 16.95
CA LYS A 80 -9.33 13.83 16.88
C LYS A 80 -8.22 14.05 17.89
N ALA A 81 -8.38 13.57 19.13
CA ALA A 81 -7.38 13.74 20.18
C ALA A 81 -6.05 13.04 19.85
N ILE A 82 -6.12 11.77 19.43
CA ILE A 82 -4.91 11.00 19.04
C ILE A 82 -4.29 11.61 17.78
N PHE A 83 -5.11 12.00 16.80
CA PHE A 83 -4.64 12.57 15.54
C PHE A 83 -3.89 13.90 15.75
N GLN A 84 -4.41 14.76 16.63
CA GLN A 84 -3.75 16.02 17.00
C GLN A 84 -2.48 15.78 17.81
N ALA A 85 -2.49 14.81 18.74
CA ALA A 85 -1.29 14.44 19.49
C ALA A 85 -0.18 13.92 18.56
N ALA A 86 -0.54 13.14 17.54
CA ALA A 86 0.38 12.71 16.49
C ALA A 86 0.89 13.88 15.65
N GLY A 87 0.04 14.87 15.32
CA GLY A 87 0.45 16.07 14.58
C GLY A 87 1.40 17.01 15.33
N ARG A 88 1.51 16.87 16.65
CA ARG A 88 2.51 17.59 17.46
C ARG A 88 3.88 16.94 17.42
N LEU A 89 3.98 15.72 16.92
CA LEU A 89 5.26 15.08 16.65
C LEU A 89 5.74 15.50 15.25
N PRO A 90 7.04 15.74 15.06
CA PRO A 90 7.65 15.91 13.75
C PRO A 90 7.50 14.66 12.85
N LYS A 91 8.44 14.43 11.93
CA LYS A 91 8.43 13.38 10.87
C LYS A 91 7.71 12.05 11.21
N GLN A 92 7.85 11.53 12.43
CA GLN A 92 7.24 10.25 12.84
C GLN A 92 5.73 10.35 13.12
N GLY A 93 5.23 11.51 13.55
CA GLY A 93 3.82 11.78 13.74
C GLY A 93 3.02 11.79 12.44
N LEU A 94 3.64 12.25 11.36
CA LEU A 94 3.02 12.29 10.03
C LEU A 94 2.58 10.90 9.57
N GLN A 95 3.41 9.87 9.77
CA GLN A 95 3.05 8.50 9.37
C GLN A 95 1.87 7.97 10.18
N VAL A 96 1.85 8.22 11.50
CA VAL A 96 0.70 7.87 12.36
C VAL A 96 -0.58 8.54 11.85
N GLN A 97 -0.52 9.82 11.49
CA GLN A 97 -1.67 10.54 10.94
C GLN A 97 -2.14 9.97 9.59
N LYS A 98 -1.22 9.59 8.70
CA LYS A 98 -1.56 8.95 7.41
C LYS A 98 -2.26 7.60 7.63
N ASP A 99 -1.76 6.79 8.55
CA ASP A 99 -2.38 5.50 8.91
C ASP A 99 -3.78 5.69 9.50
N MET A 100 -3.94 6.69 10.38
CA MET A 100 -5.24 7.08 10.94
C MET A 100 -6.22 7.51 9.85
N ILE A 101 -5.79 8.34 8.89
CA ILE A 101 -6.64 8.77 7.77
C ILE A 101 -7.14 7.57 6.96
N GLN A 102 -6.25 6.64 6.61
CA GLN A 102 -6.62 5.45 5.82
C GLN A 102 -7.64 4.54 6.54
N SER A 103 -7.62 4.55 7.87
CA SER A 103 -8.55 3.77 8.69
C SER A 103 -9.93 4.38 8.89
N ILE A 104 -10.16 5.65 8.48
CA ILE A 104 -11.48 6.31 8.56
C ILE A 104 -12.56 5.45 7.87
N LEU A 105 -12.25 4.84 6.74
CA LEU A 105 -13.19 4.00 5.98
C LEU A 105 -13.54 2.67 6.68
N GLY A 106 -12.85 2.31 7.76
CA GLY A 106 -13.21 1.20 8.65
C GLY A 106 -14.01 1.61 9.90
N THR A 107 -14.31 2.91 10.07
CA THR A 107 -15.13 3.41 11.19
C THR A 107 -16.63 3.38 10.84
N PRO A 108 -17.57 3.48 11.81
CA PRO A 108 -19.00 3.53 11.50
C PRO A 108 -19.36 4.66 10.51
N LEU A 109 -20.23 4.37 9.52
CA LEU A 109 -20.59 5.28 8.42
C LEU A 109 -20.98 6.69 8.88
N GLN A 110 -21.72 6.79 9.98
CA GLN A 110 -22.16 8.06 10.58
C GLN A 110 -21.01 9.01 10.98
N TYR A 111 -19.80 8.49 11.20
CA TYR A 111 -18.63 9.29 11.59
C TYR A 111 -17.69 9.60 10.42
N GLN A 112 -17.71 8.79 9.36
CA GLN A 112 -16.71 8.87 8.29
C GLN A 112 -16.68 10.23 7.61
N HIS A 113 -17.84 10.82 7.29
CA HIS A 113 -17.93 12.15 6.67
C HIS A 113 -17.39 13.27 7.58
N THR A 114 -17.71 13.22 8.88
CA THR A 114 -17.24 14.19 9.88
C THR A 114 -15.72 14.10 10.06
N LEU A 115 -15.18 12.89 10.11
CA LEU A 115 -13.74 12.65 10.21
C LEU A 115 -13.01 13.08 8.93
N TYR A 116 -13.57 12.80 7.76
CA TYR A 116 -13.06 13.27 6.47
C TYR A 116 -12.93 14.80 6.45
N LYS A 117 -14.00 15.52 6.80
CA LYS A 117 -13.99 16.99 6.88
C LYS A 117 -12.93 17.52 7.84
N PHE A 118 -12.78 16.85 8.99
CA PHE A 118 -11.77 17.23 9.98
C PHE A 118 -10.35 17.08 9.43
N VAL A 119 -9.98 15.91 8.88
CA VAL A 119 -8.61 15.70 8.36
C VAL A 119 -8.32 16.53 7.12
N TYR A 120 -9.35 16.82 6.30
CA TYR A 120 -9.22 17.72 5.16
C TYR A 120 -8.91 19.15 5.61
N ALA A 121 -9.66 19.67 6.59
CA ALA A 121 -9.42 21.01 7.13
C ALA A 121 -8.07 21.11 7.88
N ASP A 122 -7.63 20.03 8.52
CA ASP A 122 -6.27 19.95 9.10
C ASP A 122 -5.21 20.06 8.00
N ALA A 123 -5.34 19.29 6.91
CA ALA A 123 -4.40 19.33 5.80
C ALA A 123 -4.29 20.69 5.11
N GLU A 124 -5.37 21.47 5.04
CA GLU A 124 -5.35 22.84 4.51
C GLU A 124 -4.56 23.82 5.38
N ARG A 125 -4.47 23.57 6.70
CA ARG A 125 -3.76 24.45 7.64
C ARG A 125 -2.30 24.06 7.85
N ARG A 126 -1.86 22.92 7.32
CA ARG A 126 -0.50 22.42 7.50
C ARG A 126 0.49 23.34 6.81
N SER A 127 1.61 23.58 7.48
CA SER A 127 2.75 24.21 6.85
C SER A 127 3.56 23.19 6.03
N PRO A 128 4.31 23.62 4.99
CA PRO A 128 5.13 22.72 4.18
C PRO A 128 6.13 21.88 5.00
N GLU A 129 6.62 22.40 6.14
CA GLU A 129 7.61 21.72 6.99
C GLU A 129 7.03 20.52 7.76
N GLN A 130 5.71 20.47 7.95
CA GLN A 130 5.01 19.39 8.64
C GLN A 130 4.76 18.17 7.75
N GLY A 131 5.01 18.32 6.45
CA GLY A 131 4.74 17.31 5.44
C GLY A 131 3.25 17.13 5.13
N SER A 132 2.98 16.59 3.94
CA SER A 132 1.63 16.47 3.41
C SER A 132 0.90 15.18 3.81
N THR A 133 -0.39 15.32 4.12
CA THR A 133 -1.35 14.21 4.26
C THR A 133 -2.25 14.05 3.03
N TRP A 134 -2.06 14.85 1.97
CA TRP A 134 -2.94 14.84 0.81
C TRP A 134 -3.03 13.49 0.12
N GLY A 135 -1.91 12.74 0.03
CA GLY A 135 -1.92 11.37 -0.48
C GLY A 135 -2.83 10.44 0.33
N ALA A 136 -2.75 10.48 1.66
CA ALA A 136 -3.62 9.69 2.52
C ALA A 136 -5.10 10.11 2.39
N ILE A 137 -5.38 11.41 2.30
CA ILE A 137 -6.75 11.91 2.14
C ILE A 137 -7.33 11.52 0.78
N ALA A 138 -6.54 11.65 -0.30
CA ALA A 138 -6.94 11.23 -1.64
C ALA A 138 -7.22 9.73 -1.71
N SER A 139 -6.52 8.91 -0.92
CA SER A 139 -6.77 7.45 -0.84
C SER A 139 -8.12 7.07 -0.22
N MET A 140 -8.83 8.04 0.37
CA MET A 140 -10.21 7.85 0.82
C MET A 140 -11.23 7.98 -0.31
N LEU A 141 -10.85 8.53 -1.47
CA LEU A 141 -11.70 8.45 -2.66
C LEU A 141 -11.81 6.97 -3.09
N PRO A 142 -12.92 6.59 -3.77
CA PRO A 142 -13.09 5.22 -4.22
C PRO A 142 -11.90 4.77 -5.08
N PHE A 143 -11.50 3.53 -4.90
CA PHE A 143 -10.64 2.82 -5.83
C PHE A 143 -11.23 1.43 -6.06
N TYR A 144 -10.77 0.76 -7.11
CA TYR A 144 -11.28 -0.55 -7.53
C TYR A 144 -11.40 -1.55 -6.36
N GLY A 145 -12.60 -2.12 -6.17
CA GLY A 145 -12.88 -3.14 -5.15
C GLY A 145 -13.22 -2.61 -3.76
N ARG A 146 -13.35 -1.29 -3.56
CA ARG A 146 -13.78 -0.70 -2.29
C ARG A 146 -15.15 -0.04 -2.42
N ILE A 147 -15.98 -0.23 -1.38
CA ILE A 147 -17.26 0.49 -1.25
C ILE A 147 -16.95 1.99 -1.22
N PRO A 148 -17.55 2.81 -2.10
CA PRO A 148 -17.33 4.24 -2.09
C PRO A 148 -17.82 4.84 -0.77
N PRO A 149 -17.31 6.02 -0.40
CA PRO A 149 -17.95 6.83 0.61
C PRO A 149 -19.42 7.05 0.26
N VAL A 150 -20.35 6.54 1.08
CA VAL A 150 -21.81 6.65 0.83
C VAL A 150 -22.27 8.11 0.73
N TRP A 151 -21.46 9.06 1.23
CA TRP A 151 -21.70 10.50 1.21
C TRP A 151 -21.11 11.24 0.00
N LEU A 152 -20.57 10.55 -1.01
CA LEU A 152 -20.08 11.20 -2.24
C LEU A 152 -20.76 10.61 -3.49
N ASP A 153 -21.28 11.50 -4.34
CA ASP A 153 -21.73 11.15 -5.69
C ASP A 153 -20.58 11.22 -6.72
N ALA A 154 -20.86 10.80 -7.96
CA ALA A 154 -19.91 10.77 -9.07
C ALA A 154 -19.23 12.12 -9.32
N SER A 155 -20.05 13.18 -9.40
CA SER A 155 -19.62 14.54 -9.71
C SER A 155 -18.73 15.11 -8.60
N GLN A 156 -19.07 14.79 -7.34
CA GLN A 156 -18.28 15.18 -6.19
C GLN A 156 -16.93 14.47 -6.18
N ILE A 157 -16.86 13.20 -6.60
CA ILE A 157 -15.60 12.46 -6.65
C ILE A 157 -14.69 13.00 -7.74
N GLU A 158 -15.21 13.27 -8.94
CA GLU A 158 -14.42 13.91 -10.00
C GLU A 158 -13.93 15.31 -9.56
N SER A 159 -14.82 16.13 -8.99
CA SER A 159 -14.47 17.45 -8.48
C SER A 159 -13.37 17.38 -7.42
N ARG A 160 -13.46 16.42 -6.48
CA ARG A 160 -12.42 16.18 -5.47
C ARG A 160 -11.11 15.70 -6.10
N TYR A 161 -11.17 14.82 -7.08
CA TYR A 161 -10.01 14.34 -7.81
C TYR A 161 -9.26 15.50 -8.48
N ARG A 162 -9.98 16.37 -9.20
CA ARG A 162 -9.41 17.56 -9.84
C ARG A 162 -8.87 18.56 -8.81
N ALA A 163 -9.53 18.71 -7.66
CA ALA A 163 -9.02 19.50 -6.55
C ALA A 163 -7.72 18.93 -5.96
N PHE A 164 -7.50 17.61 -5.98
CA PHE A 164 -6.20 17.05 -5.58
C PHE A 164 -5.13 17.28 -6.65
N LEU A 165 -5.46 17.17 -7.94
CA LEU A 165 -4.53 17.51 -9.03
C LEU A 165 -4.03 18.95 -8.93
N SER A 166 -4.92 19.91 -8.63
CA SER A 166 -4.55 21.32 -8.51
C SER A 166 -3.59 21.62 -7.35
N ARG A 167 -3.40 20.68 -6.40
CA ARG A 167 -2.45 20.81 -5.30
C ARG A 167 -1.03 20.42 -5.66
N LEU A 168 -0.81 19.63 -6.73
CA LEU A 168 0.52 19.14 -7.11
C LEU A 168 1.60 20.24 -7.18
N PRO A 169 1.36 21.43 -7.75
CA PRO A 169 2.37 22.49 -7.81
C PRO A 169 2.88 22.98 -6.45
N ALA A 170 2.07 22.86 -5.39
CA ALA A 170 2.41 23.36 -4.06
C ALA A 170 3.15 22.32 -3.20
N LEU A 171 3.31 21.09 -3.70
CA LEU A 171 3.92 19.99 -2.95
C LEU A 171 5.40 19.84 -3.29
N ASN A 172 6.18 19.33 -2.34
CA ASN A 172 7.54 18.92 -2.63
C ASN A 172 7.57 17.64 -3.49
N THR A 173 8.73 17.31 -4.05
CA THR A 173 8.88 16.19 -4.99
C THR A 173 8.39 14.85 -4.43
N SER A 174 8.68 14.53 -3.17
CA SER A 174 8.27 13.26 -2.57
C SER A 174 6.75 13.20 -2.40
N GLU A 175 6.14 14.31 -2.01
CA GLU A 175 4.70 14.44 -1.83
C GLU A 175 3.95 14.43 -3.17
N GLN A 176 4.52 15.05 -4.21
CA GLN A 176 3.99 14.95 -5.58
C GLN A 176 3.99 13.48 -6.03
N ALA A 177 5.10 12.77 -5.85
CA ALA A 177 5.20 11.36 -6.21
C ALA A 177 4.17 10.49 -5.47
N GLU A 178 3.99 10.72 -4.17
CA GLU A 178 2.97 10.04 -3.37
C GLU A 178 1.56 10.34 -3.89
N LEU A 179 1.22 11.62 -4.09
CA LEU A 179 -0.12 12.02 -4.54
C LEU A 179 -0.43 11.51 -5.95
N ILE A 180 0.51 11.60 -6.89
CA ILE A 180 0.35 11.03 -8.25
C ILE A 180 0.10 9.53 -8.18
N THR A 181 0.87 8.80 -7.36
CA THR A 181 0.70 7.36 -7.15
C THR A 181 -0.71 7.03 -6.65
N VAL A 182 -1.23 7.81 -5.70
CA VAL A 182 -2.58 7.61 -5.15
C VAL A 182 -3.66 7.97 -6.17
N LEU A 183 -3.53 9.10 -6.86
CA LEU A 183 -4.50 9.53 -7.87
C LEU A 183 -4.56 8.56 -9.06
N ALA A 184 -3.44 7.95 -9.46
CA ALA A 184 -3.44 6.87 -10.44
C ALA A 184 -4.24 5.65 -9.95
N LYS A 185 -4.14 5.30 -8.66
CA LYS A 185 -4.95 4.21 -8.09
C LYS A 185 -6.45 4.53 -8.09
N VAL A 186 -6.81 5.76 -7.70
CA VAL A 186 -8.20 6.27 -7.67
C VAL A 186 -8.79 6.36 -9.07
N LEU A 187 -7.98 6.67 -10.11
CA LEU A 187 -8.45 6.76 -11.49
C LEU A 187 -9.23 5.51 -11.93
N ALA A 188 -8.87 4.32 -11.42
CA ALA A 188 -9.60 3.07 -11.72
C ALA A 188 -11.08 3.06 -11.30
N ALA A 189 -11.49 3.90 -10.35
CA ALA A 189 -12.90 4.00 -9.99
C ALA A 189 -13.77 4.64 -11.08
N PHE A 190 -13.15 5.32 -12.05
CA PHE A 190 -13.84 6.07 -13.11
C PHE A 190 -13.97 5.30 -14.43
N SER A 191 -13.40 4.09 -14.58
CA SER A 191 -13.41 3.36 -15.86
C SER A 191 -14.32 2.13 -15.84
N LEU A 192 -14.97 1.90 -16.99
CA LEU A 192 -15.60 0.63 -17.37
C LEU A 192 -15.06 0.11 -18.71
N SER A 193 -14.65 -1.16 -18.72
CA SER A 193 -15.03 -2.14 -19.75
C SER A 193 -14.85 -3.55 -19.19
N GLY A 194 -15.92 -4.18 -18.68
CA GLY A 194 -15.88 -5.59 -18.26
C GLY A 194 -16.86 -5.94 -17.13
N SER A 195 -17.77 -6.85 -17.44
CA SER A 195 -18.57 -7.62 -16.48
C SER A 195 -17.66 -8.58 -15.71
N SER A 196 -17.46 -8.33 -14.42
CA SER A 196 -16.94 -9.36 -13.51
C SER A 196 -17.97 -9.58 -12.41
N PHE A 197 -18.34 -10.84 -12.18
CA PHE A 197 -19.51 -11.25 -11.42
C PHE A 197 -19.40 -11.11 -9.88
N ASP A 198 -18.28 -10.62 -9.33
CA ASP A 198 -18.01 -10.80 -7.89
C ASP A 198 -17.90 -9.56 -7.00
N TYR A 199 -18.06 -8.32 -7.48
CA TYR A 199 -17.97 -7.16 -6.57
C TYR A 199 -18.95 -6.03 -6.91
N PHE A 200 -19.69 -5.61 -5.87
CA PHE A 200 -20.72 -4.58 -5.91
C PHE A 200 -20.34 -3.35 -6.74
N SER A 201 -21.20 -3.10 -7.71
CA SER A 201 -21.23 -2.04 -8.71
C SER A 201 -21.39 -0.65 -8.10
N TYR A 202 -20.28 -0.03 -7.73
CA TYR A 202 -20.20 1.41 -7.53
C TYR A 202 -19.16 1.98 -8.49
N ARG A 203 -19.54 2.09 -9.77
CA ARG A 203 -18.68 2.55 -10.87
C ARG A 203 -19.28 3.82 -11.45
N TYR A 204 -18.44 4.81 -11.73
CA TYR A 204 -18.86 6.09 -12.30
C TYR A 204 -18.61 6.08 -13.80
N ASP A 205 -19.64 6.33 -14.60
CA ASP A 205 -19.54 6.36 -16.06
C ASP A 205 -18.98 7.73 -16.50
N LEU A 206 -17.66 7.88 -16.43
CA LEU A 206 -16.97 9.03 -17.03
C LEU A 206 -16.66 8.72 -18.49
N ALA A 207 -16.79 9.72 -19.36
CA ALA A 207 -16.41 9.59 -20.75
C ALA A 207 -14.92 9.19 -20.89
N ASN A 208 -14.62 8.29 -21.83
CA ASN A 208 -13.25 7.86 -22.13
C ASN A 208 -12.29 9.03 -22.39
N ALA A 209 -12.79 10.12 -22.97
CA ALA A 209 -12.02 11.35 -23.18
C ALA A 209 -11.55 11.97 -21.85
N THR A 210 -12.42 11.99 -20.83
CA THR A 210 -12.08 12.48 -19.49
C THR A 210 -11.06 11.58 -18.79
N ILE A 211 -11.21 10.26 -18.90
CA ILE A 211 -10.25 9.30 -18.32
C ILE A 211 -8.87 9.50 -18.95
N LEU A 212 -8.83 9.68 -20.27
CA LEU A 212 -7.59 9.95 -21.00
C LEU A 212 -6.96 11.28 -20.56
N GLU A 213 -7.74 12.37 -20.49
CA GLU A 213 -7.28 13.68 -20.02
C GLU A 213 -6.64 13.61 -18.62
N LEU A 214 -7.31 12.94 -17.68
CA LEU A 214 -6.81 12.77 -16.31
C LEU A 214 -5.55 11.90 -16.27
N TYR A 215 -5.50 10.83 -17.07
CA TYR A 215 -4.31 9.99 -17.19
C TYR A 215 -3.13 10.77 -17.74
N GLU A 216 -3.32 11.51 -18.84
CA GLU A 216 -2.30 12.33 -19.48
C GLU A 216 -1.77 13.41 -18.53
N THR A 217 -2.67 14.03 -17.77
CA THR A 217 -2.29 15.00 -16.73
C THR A 217 -1.37 14.36 -15.70
N LEU A 218 -1.73 13.18 -15.15
CA LEU A 218 -0.87 12.47 -14.21
C LEU A 218 0.46 12.03 -14.84
N PHE A 219 0.43 11.58 -16.10
CA PHE A 219 1.61 11.15 -16.83
C PHE A 219 2.59 12.29 -17.03
N GLN A 220 2.11 13.48 -17.43
CA GLN A 220 2.93 14.69 -17.54
C GLN A 220 3.52 15.11 -16.19
N TRP A 221 2.74 15.06 -15.10
CA TRP A 221 3.24 15.35 -13.77
C TRP A 221 4.31 14.36 -13.32
N MET A 222 4.11 13.06 -13.57
CA MET A 222 5.12 12.03 -13.30
C MET A 222 6.42 12.30 -14.05
N GLN A 223 6.36 12.73 -15.31
CA GLN A 223 7.55 13.07 -16.10
C GLN A 223 8.33 14.28 -15.55
N ARG A 224 7.67 15.21 -14.86
CA ARG A 224 8.34 16.38 -14.24
C ARG A 224 9.13 16.02 -12.98
N LEU A 225 8.82 14.89 -12.34
CA LEU A 225 9.56 14.44 -11.15
C LEU A 225 11.01 14.10 -11.50
N PRO A 226 11.99 14.23 -10.59
CA PRO A 226 13.30 13.60 -10.73
C PRO A 226 13.19 12.07 -10.80
N ALA A 227 14.09 11.41 -11.53
CA ALA A 227 14.07 9.95 -11.70
C ALA A 227 14.07 9.16 -10.38
N SER A 228 14.70 9.70 -9.33
CA SER A 228 14.71 9.15 -7.97
C SER A 228 13.35 9.11 -7.27
N HIS A 229 12.28 9.64 -7.87
CA HIS A 229 10.93 9.65 -7.31
C HIS A 229 9.87 9.11 -8.28
N ARG A 230 10.27 8.61 -9.45
CA ARG A 230 9.33 8.18 -10.51
C ARG A 230 8.85 6.73 -10.38
N GLY A 231 9.51 5.89 -9.57
CA GLY A 231 9.23 4.45 -9.53
C GLY A 231 7.78 4.11 -9.20
N ALA A 232 7.29 4.60 -8.05
CA ALA A 232 5.91 4.36 -7.63
C ALA A 232 4.85 4.98 -8.56
N PRO A 233 4.99 6.24 -9.04
CA PRO A 233 4.13 6.81 -10.07
C PRO A 233 4.07 5.98 -11.36
N ILE A 234 5.22 5.54 -11.89
CA ILE A 234 5.29 4.71 -13.10
C ILE A 234 4.54 3.41 -12.90
N GLY A 235 4.78 2.70 -11.80
CA GLY A 235 4.07 1.46 -11.50
C GLY A 235 2.56 1.67 -11.39
N ALA A 236 2.13 2.71 -10.69
CA ALA A 236 0.71 3.00 -10.53
C ALA A 236 0.02 3.35 -11.86
N LEU A 237 0.67 4.14 -12.73
CA LEU A 237 0.16 4.49 -14.06
C LEU A 237 0.16 3.28 -15.02
N ALA A 238 1.18 2.40 -14.93
CA ALA A 238 1.22 1.16 -15.69
C ALA A 238 -0.01 0.29 -15.41
N ASN A 239 -0.39 0.19 -14.13
CA ASN A 239 -1.57 -0.56 -13.69
C ASN A 239 -2.91 0.01 -14.20
N ARG A 240 -2.89 1.13 -14.92
CA ARG A 240 -4.07 1.84 -15.42
C ARG A 240 -4.07 2.01 -16.94
N VAL A 241 -3.01 1.60 -17.64
CA VAL A 241 -2.93 1.72 -19.10
C VAL A 241 -4.08 1.02 -19.81
N SER A 242 -4.58 -0.10 -19.27
CA SER A 242 -5.71 -0.84 -19.86
C SER A 242 -7.02 -0.05 -19.90
N MET A 243 -7.15 1.02 -19.13
CA MET A 243 -8.34 1.89 -19.12
C MET A 243 -8.36 2.91 -20.26
N LEU A 244 -7.22 3.09 -20.94
CA LEU A 244 -7.12 4.02 -22.06
C LEU A 244 -7.79 3.43 -23.31
N PRO A 245 -8.12 4.27 -24.31
CA PRO A 245 -8.54 3.80 -25.62
C PRO A 245 -7.53 2.81 -26.20
N GLU A 246 -8.01 1.72 -26.78
CA GLU A 246 -7.19 0.57 -27.23
C GLU A 246 -6.01 1.00 -28.11
N ALA A 247 -6.24 1.91 -29.05
CA ALA A 247 -5.23 2.44 -29.95
C ALA A 247 -4.03 3.11 -29.25
N GLN A 248 -4.20 3.60 -28.01
CA GLN A 248 -3.16 4.34 -27.28
C GLN A 248 -2.41 3.47 -26.28
N ARG A 249 -3.00 2.34 -25.86
CA ARG A 249 -2.44 1.51 -24.78
C ARG A 249 -1.00 1.04 -25.07
N PRO A 250 -0.66 0.54 -26.28
CA PRO A 250 0.71 0.09 -26.57
C PRO A 250 1.74 1.24 -26.50
N VAL A 251 1.36 2.45 -26.93
CA VAL A 251 2.23 3.63 -26.92
C VAL A 251 2.57 4.03 -25.48
N TYR A 252 1.55 4.15 -24.62
CA TYR A 252 1.77 4.49 -23.20
C TYR A 252 2.54 3.39 -22.46
N PHE A 253 2.25 2.12 -22.75
CA PHE A 253 3.03 1.02 -22.18
C PHE A 253 4.50 1.09 -22.58
N ALA A 254 4.80 1.27 -23.87
CA ALA A 254 6.17 1.38 -24.36
C ALA A 254 6.93 2.56 -23.73
N HIS A 255 6.27 3.70 -23.53
CA HIS A 255 6.84 4.84 -22.82
C HIS A 255 7.15 4.52 -21.34
N LEU A 256 6.22 3.90 -20.62
CA LEU A 256 6.45 3.51 -19.22
C LEU A 256 7.57 2.49 -19.07
N ARG A 257 7.67 1.53 -20.00
CA ARG A 257 8.79 0.59 -20.10
C ARG A 257 10.11 1.34 -20.28
N HIS A 258 10.19 2.23 -21.27
CA HIS A 258 11.39 3.01 -21.54
C HIS A 258 11.84 3.84 -20.33
N LEU A 259 10.89 4.50 -19.66
CA LEU A 259 11.15 5.25 -18.43
C LEU A 259 11.65 4.33 -17.31
N THR A 260 11.06 3.15 -17.15
CA THR A 260 11.48 2.16 -16.15
C THR A 260 12.92 1.71 -16.33
N LEU A 261 13.35 1.46 -17.57
CA LEU A 261 14.73 1.06 -17.88
C LEU A 261 15.77 2.14 -17.52
N SER A 262 15.34 3.40 -17.46
CA SER A 262 16.18 4.56 -17.13
C SER A 262 16.17 4.91 -15.64
N LEU A 263 15.42 4.18 -14.80
CA LEU A 263 15.32 4.48 -13.38
C LEU A 263 16.62 4.12 -12.62
N PRO A 264 16.91 4.82 -11.51
CA PRO A 264 17.91 4.35 -10.55
C PRO A 264 17.41 3.09 -9.83
N ASP A 265 18.33 2.25 -9.37
CA ASP A 265 18.02 0.90 -8.86
C ASP A 265 17.01 0.91 -7.71
N HIS A 266 17.11 1.88 -6.82
CA HIS A 266 16.21 2.06 -5.68
C HIS A 266 14.79 2.51 -6.07
N GLN A 267 14.45 2.64 -7.35
CA GLN A 267 13.09 2.91 -7.83
C GLN A 267 12.51 1.73 -8.64
N LEU A 268 13.34 0.75 -9.02
CA LEU A 268 12.96 -0.30 -9.95
C LEU A 268 11.84 -1.20 -9.41
N GLY A 269 11.91 -1.64 -8.16
CA GLY A 269 10.89 -2.55 -7.65
C GLY A 269 9.50 -1.92 -7.55
N SER A 270 9.41 -0.62 -7.26
CA SER A 270 8.12 0.09 -7.26
C SER A 270 7.50 0.21 -8.65
N ALA A 271 8.32 0.47 -9.69
CA ALA A 271 7.85 0.50 -11.07
C ALA A 271 7.45 -0.92 -11.56
N LEU A 272 8.31 -1.90 -11.29
CA LEU A 272 8.12 -3.29 -11.68
C LEU A 272 6.99 -4.01 -10.92
N ARG A 273 6.47 -3.43 -9.83
CA ARG A 273 5.34 -4.00 -9.08
C ARG A 273 4.09 -4.22 -9.95
N TYR A 274 3.88 -3.38 -10.96
CA TYR A 274 2.68 -3.43 -11.80
C TYR A 274 2.95 -3.38 -13.30
N LEU A 275 4.17 -3.01 -13.72
CA LEU A 275 4.52 -2.94 -15.14
C LEU A 275 4.36 -4.29 -15.87
N PRO A 276 4.82 -5.45 -15.33
CA PRO A 276 4.63 -6.73 -16.01
C PRO A 276 3.15 -7.12 -16.13
N GLY A 277 2.33 -6.85 -15.11
CA GLY A 277 0.89 -7.08 -15.21
C GLY A 277 0.19 -6.17 -16.24
N ALA A 278 0.71 -4.96 -16.46
CA ALA A 278 0.20 -4.07 -17.51
C ALA A 278 0.49 -4.61 -18.92
N LEU A 279 1.69 -5.18 -19.12
CA LEU A 279 2.08 -5.86 -20.37
C LEU A 279 1.05 -6.92 -20.75
N VAL A 280 0.74 -7.83 -19.82
CA VAL A 280 -0.15 -8.98 -20.09
C VAL A 280 -1.55 -8.52 -20.49
N ARG A 281 -2.04 -7.41 -19.91
CA ARG A 281 -3.36 -6.84 -20.19
C ARG A 281 -3.46 -6.02 -21.48
N VAL A 282 -2.35 -5.45 -21.93
CA VAL A 282 -2.35 -4.42 -23.00
C VAL A 282 -1.75 -4.93 -24.29
N ILE A 283 -0.77 -5.82 -24.20
CA ILE A 283 -0.02 -6.33 -25.33
C ILE A 283 -0.64 -7.64 -25.81
N PRO A 284 -0.70 -7.90 -27.13
CA PRO A 284 -1.15 -9.18 -27.68
C PRO A 284 -0.31 -10.38 -27.17
N PRO A 285 -0.93 -11.56 -26.92
CA PRO A 285 -0.23 -12.72 -26.35
C PRO A 285 1.02 -13.19 -27.11
N ASN A 286 1.03 -13.07 -28.43
CA ASN A 286 2.18 -13.45 -29.27
C ASN A 286 3.42 -12.56 -29.05
N GLN A 287 3.27 -11.39 -28.43
CA GLN A 287 4.36 -10.47 -28.12
C GLN A 287 4.78 -10.51 -26.65
N HIS A 288 4.06 -11.23 -25.77
CA HIS A 288 4.36 -11.24 -24.33
C HIS A 288 5.78 -11.67 -24.01
N ALA A 289 6.28 -12.73 -24.66
CA ALA A 289 7.64 -13.23 -24.43
C ALA A 289 8.71 -12.18 -24.81
N TYR A 290 8.53 -11.52 -25.96
CA TYR A 290 9.43 -10.46 -26.42
C TYR A 290 9.40 -9.27 -25.45
N GLU A 291 8.21 -8.77 -25.10
CA GLU A 291 8.05 -7.63 -24.22
C GLU A 291 8.58 -7.88 -22.80
N LEU A 292 8.42 -9.09 -22.27
CA LEU A 292 9.00 -9.48 -20.98
C LEU A 292 10.53 -9.53 -21.04
N SER A 293 11.11 -10.01 -22.14
CA SER A 293 12.57 -10.05 -22.30
C SER A 293 13.21 -8.66 -22.24
N LEU A 294 12.49 -7.62 -22.68
CA LEU A 294 12.95 -6.24 -22.62
C LEU A 294 12.98 -5.64 -21.20
N LEU A 295 12.30 -6.26 -20.24
CA LEU A 295 12.36 -5.89 -18.83
C LEU A 295 13.54 -6.53 -18.09
N GLU A 296 14.22 -7.50 -18.71
CA GLU A 296 15.25 -8.31 -18.06
C GLU A 296 16.46 -7.49 -17.54
N PRO A 297 16.95 -6.46 -18.26
CA PRO A 297 18.00 -5.59 -17.74
C PRO A 297 17.57 -4.86 -16.46
N ALA A 298 16.29 -4.49 -16.33
CA ALA A 298 15.74 -3.85 -15.15
C ALA A 298 15.67 -4.84 -13.98
N LEU A 299 15.20 -6.07 -14.25
CA LEU A 299 15.06 -7.12 -13.23
C LEU A 299 16.42 -7.51 -12.62
N GLN A 300 17.48 -7.54 -13.41
CA GLN A 300 18.84 -7.81 -12.92
C GLN A 300 19.38 -6.75 -11.95
N ARG A 301 18.90 -5.51 -12.08
CA ARG A 301 19.32 -4.37 -11.26
C ARG A 301 18.48 -4.17 -10.00
N VAL A 302 17.43 -4.97 -9.77
CA VAL A 302 16.55 -4.79 -8.60
C VAL A 302 17.32 -5.10 -7.31
N PRO A 303 17.46 -4.13 -6.39
CA PRO A 303 18.20 -4.34 -5.15
C PRO A 303 17.41 -5.25 -4.19
N PRO A 304 18.09 -5.93 -3.25
CA PRO A 304 17.46 -6.91 -2.36
C PRO A 304 16.19 -6.44 -1.66
N ALA A 305 16.18 -5.21 -1.13
CA ALA A 305 15.05 -4.61 -0.43
C ALA A 305 13.78 -4.41 -1.29
N GLN A 306 13.85 -4.64 -2.60
CA GLN A 306 12.77 -4.38 -3.54
C GLN A 306 12.35 -5.61 -4.37
N ARG A 307 13.06 -6.73 -4.20
CA ARG A 307 12.83 -7.97 -4.96
C ARG A 307 11.41 -8.49 -4.79
N ALA A 308 10.87 -8.44 -3.56
CA ALA A 308 9.50 -8.86 -3.31
C ALA A 308 8.47 -8.08 -4.12
N LEU A 309 8.65 -6.77 -4.31
CA LEU A 309 7.73 -5.97 -5.14
C LEU A 309 7.79 -6.37 -6.62
N ALA A 310 9.01 -6.51 -7.16
CA ALA A 310 9.20 -6.90 -8.56
C ALA A 310 8.71 -8.35 -8.82
N THR A 311 9.00 -9.28 -7.91
CA THR A 311 8.50 -10.66 -7.98
C THR A 311 6.98 -10.70 -7.95
N LEU A 312 6.33 -9.96 -7.05
CA LEU A 312 4.87 -9.88 -7.04
C LEU A 312 4.32 -9.34 -8.37
N GLY A 313 4.98 -8.35 -8.97
CA GLY A 313 4.58 -7.80 -10.27
C GLY A 313 4.69 -8.80 -11.42
N LEU A 314 5.71 -9.66 -11.41
CA LEU A 314 5.87 -10.74 -12.38
C LEU A 314 4.78 -11.81 -12.22
N LEU A 315 4.49 -12.20 -10.98
CA LEU A 315 3.59 -13.32 -10.70
C LEU A 315 2.10 -12.98 -10.83
N GLU A 316 1.70 -11.72 -10.63
CA GLU A 316 0.29 -11.36 -10.46
C GLU A 316 -0.60 -11.69 -11.68
N GLU A 317 -0.03 -11.71 -12.88
CA GLU A 317 -0.75 -12.02 -14.13
C GLU A 317 -0.24 -13.29 -14.85
N THR A 318 0.53 -14.15 -14.18
CA THR A 318 0.92 -15.46 -14.75
C THR A 318 -0.25 -16.34 -15.19
N PRO A 319 -1.44 -16.30 -14.55
CA PRO A 319 -2.57 -17.10 -15.02
C PRO A 319 -3.08 -16.74 -16.42
N GLN A 320 -2.76 -15.54 -16.90
CA GLN A 320 -3.16 -15.07 -18.24
C GLN A 320 -2.10 -15.38 -19.31
N LEU A 321 -0.94 -15.89 -18.93
CA LEU A 321 0.11 -16.30 -19.84
C LEU A 321 -0.16 -17.73 -20.35
N ASN A 322 0.44 -18.09 -21.48
CA ASN A 322 0.51 -19.50 -21.87
C ASN A 322 1.41 -20.29 -20.89
N ASP A 323 1.22 -21.60 -20.82
CA ASP A 323 1.87 -22.45 -19.81
C ASP A 323 3.40 -22.38 -19.86
N ALA A 324 3.99 -22.39 -21.05
CA ALA A 324 5.45 -22.32 -21.21
C ALA A 324 6.03 -21.01 -20.69
N LEU A 325 5.40 -19.88 -21.03
CA LEU A 325 5.84 -18.56 -20.58
C LEU A 325 5.54 -18.34 -19.09
N SER A 326 4.40 -18.84 -18.60
CA SER A 326 4.06 -18.84 -17.17
C SER A 326 5.14 -19.53 -16.34
N LYS A 327 5.58 -20.73 -16.76
CA LYS A 327 6.68 -21.47 -16.13
C LYS A 327 7.99 -20.67 -16.10
N GLN A 328 8.36 -20.04 -17.22
CA GLN A 328 9.55 -19.19 -17.28
C GLN A 328 9.47 -18.01 -16.32
N VAL A 329 8.30 -17.35 -16.24
CA VAL A 329 8.06 -16.24 -15.31
C VAL A 329 8.14 -16.71 -13.86
N TRP A 330 7.57 -17.86 -13.52
CA TRP A 330 7.69 -18.45 -12.18
C TRP A 330 9.13 -18.72 -11.80
N GLN A 331 9.90 -19.38 -12.68
CA GLN A 331 11.32 -19.64 -12.45
C GLN A 331 12.11 -18.34 -12.24
N ARG A 332 11.87 -17.33 -13.09
CA ARG A 332 12.54 -16.03 -12.99
C ARG A 332 12.18 -15.29 -11.71
N ALA A 333 10.90 -15.28 -11.35
CA ALA A 333 10.37 -14.62 -10.16
C ALA A 333 10.90 -15.25 -8.86
N MET A 334 11.01 -16.58 -8.82
CA MET A 334 11.60 -17.31 -7.69
C MET A 334 13.09 -17.02 -7.55
N ARG A 335 13.85 -17.06 -8.66
CA ARG A 335 15.29 -16.68 -8.65
C ARG A 335 15.50 -15.23 -8.24
N LEU A 336 14.60 -14.33 -8.63
CA LEU A 336 14.66 -12.93 -8.23
C LEU A 336 14.51 -12.77 -6.71
N LEU A 337 13.82 -13.68 -6.01
CA LEU A 337 13.68 -13.61 -4.56
C LEU A 337 14.88 -14.12 -3.78
N ASP A 338 15.81 -14.83 -4.43
CA ASP A 338 16.98 -15.40 -3.75
C ASP A 338 17.72 -14.31 -2.96
N GLY A 339 18.01 -14.58 -1.68
CA GLY A 339 18.67 -13.63 -0.77
C GLY A 339 17.81 -12.45 -0.30
N SER A 340 16.48 -12.48 -0.49
CA SER A 340 15.55 -11.52 0.13
C SER A 340 15.40 -11.80 1.64
N ASN A 341 14.99 -10.79 2.41
CA ASN A 341 14.75 -10.97 3.85
C ASN A 341 13.45 -11.76 4.12
N GLY A 342 13.37 -12.42 5.28
CA GLY A 342 12.23 -13.25 5.66
C GLY A 342 10.86 -12.56 5.57
N PRO A 343 10.66 -11.36 6.17
CA PRO A 343 9.39 -10.65 6.11
C PRO A 343 8.90 -10.36 4.67
N ASP A 344 9.81 -10.02 3.76
CA ASP A 344 9.46 -9.75 2.37
C ASP A 344 9.08 -11.02 1.61
N ILE A 345 9.73 -12.15 1.90
CA ILE A 345 9.35 -13.45 1.33
C ILE A 345 7.99 -13.88 1.85
N VAL A 346 7.71 -13.74 3.16
CA VAL A 346 6.38 -14.03 3.75
C VAL A 346 5.26 -13.27 3.02
N LYS A 347 5.49 -11.98 2.69
CA LYS A 347 4.51 -11.19 1.91
C LYS A 347 4.25 -11.77 0.53
N VAL A 348 5.29 -12.24 -0.18
CA VAL A 348 5.10 -12.86 -1.50
C VAL A 348 4.35 -14.17 -1.36
N ILE A 349 4.77 -15.04 -0.44
CA ILE A 349 4.15 -16.35 -0.20
C ILE A 349 2.66 -16.19 0.10
N HIS A 350 2.26 -15.21 0.93
CA HIS A 350 0.85 -14.92 1.19
C HIS A 350 0.05 -14.58 -0.09
N ARG A 351 0.68 -13.96 -1.09
CA ARG A 351 0.00 -13.59 -2.35
C ARG A 351 -0.03 -14.75 -3.36
N ILE A 352 0.92 -15.68 -3.30
CA ILE A 352 1.01 -16.83 -4.21
C ILE A 352 -0.27 -17.67 -4.19
N HIS A 353 -0.90 -17.87 -3.03
CA HIS A 353 -2.15 -18.63 -2.94
C HIS A 353 -3.26 -18.04 -3.81
N ILE A 354 -3.44 -16.72 -3.78
CA ILE A 354 -4.44 -16.02 -4.61
C ILE A 354 -4.11 -16.16 -6.12
N ILE A 355 -2.83 -16.28 -6.47
CA ILE A 355 -2.40 -16.50 -7.87
C ILE A 355 -2.69 -17.95 -8.28
N GLY A 356 -2.43 -18.91 -7.39
CA GLY A 356 -2.75 -20.32 -7.60
C GLY A 356 -4.23 -20.57 -7.87
N LEU A 357 -5.12 -19.92 -7.10
CA LEU A 357 -6.58 -20.01 -7.30
C LEU A 357 -7.05 -19.56 -8.71
N ARG A 358 -6.27 -18.73 -9.40
CA ARG A 358 -6.59 -18.25 -10.75
C ARG A 358 -5.88 -19.04 -11.85
N SER A 359 -4.89 -19.85 -11.49
CA SER A 359 -4.06 -20.60 -12.45
C SER A 359 -4.77 -21.88 -12.89
N ASN A 360 -4.47 -22.34 -14.11
CA ASN A 360 -4.90 -23.68 -14.51
C ASN A 360 -4.07 -24.76 -13.77
N GLN A 361 -4.47 -26.03 -13.86
CA GLN A 361 -3.81 -27.13 -13.16
C GLN A 361 -2.32 -27.25 -13.54
N GLN A 362 -1.99 -27.22 -14.83
CA GLN A 362 -0.60 -27.35 -15.30
C GLN A 362 0.30 -26.22 -14.81
N GLN A 363 -0.16 -24.97 -14.95
CA GLN A 363 0.54 -23.78 -14.45
C GLN A 363 0.76 -23.86 -12.94
N TRP A 364 -0.22 -24.37 -12.21
CA TRP A 364 -0.10 -24.53 -10.77
C TRP A 364 0.90 -25.61 -10.39
N GLU A 365 0.97 -26.74 -11.10
CA GLU A 365 2.01 -27.76 -10.90
C GLU A 365 3.43 -27.22 -11.19
N ASP A 366 3.58 -26.48 -12.28
CA ASP A 366 4.86 -25.85 -12.62
C ASP A 366 5.26 -24.82 -11.56
N ALA A 367 4.31 -24.00 -11.09
CA ALA A 367 4.53 -23.05 -10.01
C ALA A 367 4.96 -23.77 -8.71
N ARG A 368 4.28 -24.85 -8.33
CA ARG A 368 4.63 -25.66 -7.15
C ARG A 368 6.04 -26.23 -7.23
N THR A 369 6.45 -26.69 -8.42
CA THR A 369 7.81 -27.20 -8.67
C THR A 369 8.85 -26.09 -8.44
N GLU A 370 8.64 -24.90 -8.98
CA GLU A 370 9.57 -23.78 -8.81
C GLU A 370 9.61 -23.24 -7.37
N ILE A 371 8.45 -23.22 -6.69
CA ILE A 371 8.37 -22.86 -5.27
C ILE A 371 9.18 -23.87 -4.44
N LYS A 372 8.99 -25.17 -4.64
CA LYS A 372 9.76 -26.21 -3.93
C LYS A 372 11.26 -26.02 -4.14
N ALA A 373 11.68 -25.83 -5.38
CA ALA A 373 13.08 -25.63 -5.71
C ALA A 373 13.65 -24.34 -5.09
N PHE A 374 12.84 -23.27 -4.97
CA PHE A 374 13.22 -22.06 -4.23
C PHE A 374 13.46 -22.33 -2.75
N PHE A 375 12.58 -23.10 -2.10
CA PHE A 375 12.76 -23.50 -0.70
C PHE A 375 14.01 -24.35 -0.47
N GLU A 376 14.29 -25.29 -1.37
CA GLU A 376 15.49 -26.14 -1.27
C GLU A 376 16.80 -25.35 -1.40
N ARG A 377 16.80 -24.27 -2.21
CA ARG A 377 17.98 -23.42 -2.42
C ARG A 377 18.21 -22.39 -1.31
N ASN A 378 17.17 -21.99 -0.59
CA ASN A 378 17.24 -20.88 0.38
C ASN A 378 17.17 -21.39 1.83
N ARG A 379 18.14 -20.98 2.65
CA ARG A 379 18.18 -21.28 4.09
C ARG A 379 17.38 -20.23 4.86
N PHE A 380 16.22 -20.62 5.40
CA PHE A 380 15.38 -19.76 6.23
C PHE A 380 15.60 -19.98 7.72
N ASP A 381 15.59 -18.91 8.51
CA ASP A 381 15.51 -19.04 9.96
C ASP A 381 14.14 -19.61 10.41
N GLU A 382 14.08 -20.08 11.65
CA GLU A 382 12.88 -20.71 12.21
C GLU A 382 11.69 -19.73 12.29
N ALA A 383 11.94 -18.47 12.61
CA ALA A 383 10.90 -17.44 12.70
C ALA A 383 10.22 -17.18 11.34
N THR A 384 11.02 -17.08 10.28
CA THR A 384 10.57 -16.91 8.91
C THR A 384 9.80 -18.14 8.43
N ARG A 385 10.29 -19.35 8.72
CA ARG A 385 9.57 -20.60 8.42
C ARG A 385 8.21 -20.65 9.11
N ASN A 386 8.17 -20.37 10.42
CA ASN A 386 6.93 -20.35 11.19
C ASN A 386 5.94 -19.29 10.67
N ALA A 387 6.42 -18.11 10.29
CA ALA A 387 5.58 -17.07 9.69
C ALA A 387 4.99 -17.49 8.34
N MET A 388 5.73 -18.23 7.51
CA MET A 388 5.22 -18.79 6.25
C MET A 388 4.17 -19.87 6.48
N LEU A 389 4.38 -20.74 7.49
CA LEU A 389 3.44 -21.82 7.84
C LEU A 389 2.15 -21.30 8.52
N ASN A 390 2.23 -20.19 9.26
CA ASN A 390 1.09 -19.55 9.91
C ASN A 390 0.27 -18.62 8.99
N ALA A 391 0.75 -18.33 7.77
CA ALA A 391 -0.06 -17.65 6.77
C ALA A 391 -1.25 -18.55 6.38
N GLN A 392 -2.33 -17.98 5.82
CA GLN A 392 -3.53 -18.71 5.33
C GLN A 392 -3.24 -19.75 4.22
N ASN A 393 -1.98 -20.10 4.00
CA ASN A 393 -1.46 -21.08 3.04
C ASN A 393 -1.28 -22.47 3.67
N TYR A 394 -1.99 -22.78 4.76
CA TYR A 394 -1.86 -24.05 5.50
C TYR A 394 -1.95 -25.27 4.56
N ASP A 395 -2.80 -25.22 3.53
CA ASP A 395 -2.95 -26.29 2.53
C ASP A 395 -1.81 -26.36 1.49
N LEU A 396 -1.13 -25.24 1.23
CA LEU A 396 -0.01 -25.18 0.27
C LEU A 396 1.25 -25.89 0.80
N PHE A 397 1.37 -25.98 2.13
CA PHE A 397 2.55 -26.49 2.83
C PHE A 397 2.30 -27.80 3.58
N ARG A 398 1.06 -28.28 3.65
CA ARG A 398 0.68 -29.54 4.32
C ARG A 398 1.31 -30.78 3.68
N ASP A 399 1.58 -30.76 2.37
CA ASP A 399 2.09 -31.91 1.61
C ASP A 399 3.63 -31.91 1.43
N TYR A 400 4.35 -30.94 2.00
CA TYR A 400 5.80 -30.85 1.84
C TYR A 400 6.54 -31.16 3.14
N PRO A 401 7.29 -32.27 3.22
CA PRO A 401 8.23 -32.49 4.32
C PRO A 401 9.40 -31.51 4.13
N ILE A 402 9.31 -30.34 4.76
CA ILE A 402 10.45 -29.42 4.88
C ILE A 402 11.42 -30.11 5.85
N GLN A 403 12.46 -30.75 5.30
CA GLN A 403 13.46 -31.42 6.13
C GLN A 403 14.17 -30.38 7.01
N ILE A 404 14.14 -30.65 8.32
CA ILE A 404 14.89 -29.93 9.34
C ILE A 404 16.34 -30.42 9.24
N GLN A 405 17.28 -29.50 9.03
CA GLN A 405 18.66 -29.65 9.49
C GLN A 405 18.95 -28.58 10.52
#